data_AF-A0A0D6M663-F1
#
_entry.id   AF-A0A0D6M663-F1
#
_cell.length_a   1.000
_cell.length_b   1.000
_cell.length_c   1.000
_cell.angle_alpha   90.00
_cell.angle_beta   90.00
_cell.angle_gamma   90.00
#
_symmetry.space_group_name_H-M   'P 1'
#
loop_
_entity.id
_entity.type
_entity.pdbx_description
1 polymer ?
#
loop_
_entity_poly.entity_id
_entity_poly.type
_entity_poly.pdbx_seq_one_letter_code
_entity_poly.pdbx_strand_id
1 'polypeptide(L)'
;MGQAIPFLVLLCLQAAFLTVSADKKMGQAIPFLVLLCLQAAFLTVSADKKGPPINIGKQEGGDIRGGRQPGAGSSFFKVQQQQIWNVYKDDDGKFVIPYVFENMSSYNPEELFNFALAMDQIDRNTCIRFRPRRNEHDYIYIKNERNGCYSAGAGRGGGQQILGLQSDRFGRCTDVKTLIHEMIHAIGFVHEHNRYDRDNHVKIHLENVRAKYEPQFHKASFYQSHTYDVPYDYHSIMHYEKDSFAKRKGAITIETLDEKYQKDLQLSELVKDPISTIVPPNLTMSRKD
;
A
#
# COMPACT_ATOMS: atom_id res chain seq x y z
N MET A 1 -17.65 -2.79 28.79
CA MET A 1 -16.63 -2.91 29.86
C MET A 1 -15.30 -2.65 29.21
N GLY A 2 -14.48 -1.68 29.55
CA GLY A 2 -14.32 -0.87 30.75
C GLY A 2 -12.82 -0.56 30.77
N GLN A 3 -12.47 0.73 30.83
CA GLN A 3 -11.14 1.27 30.62
C GLN A 3 -10.08 0.64 31.55
N ALA A 4 -9.22 -0.23 31.03
CA ALA A 4 -8.00 -0.70 31.71
C ALA A 4 -6.76 -0.75 30.78
N ILE A 5 -6.91 -0.26 29.54
CA ILE A 5 -5.90 -0.34 28.48
C ILE A 5 -4.73 0.67 28.66
N PRO A 6 -4.90 1.89 29.21
CA PRO A 6 -3.77 2.84 29.28
C PRO A 6 -2.79 2.54 30.43
N PHE A 7 -3.17 1.77 31.44
CA PHE A 7 -2.31 1.54 32.61
C PHE A 7 -1.17 0.54 32.38
N LEU A 8 -1.41 -0.54 31.62
CA LEU A 8 -0.36 -1.54 31.32
C LEU A 8 0.69 -1.03 30.34
N VAL A 9 0.27 -0.24 29.34
CA VAL A 9 1.19 0.39 28.37
C VAL A 9 2.05 1.44 29.07
N LEU A 10 1.48 2.20 30.00
CA LEU A 10 2.21 3.19 30.80
C LEU A 10 3.18 2.51 31.79
N LEU A 11 2.79 1.39 32.41
CA LEU A 11 3.66 0.58 33.27
C LEU A 11 4.83 -0.03 32.49
N CYS A 12 4.62 -0.49 31.24
CA CYS A 12 5.70 -0.99 30.38
C CYS A 12 6.68 0.11 29.96
N LEU A 13 6.17 1.29 29.60
CA LEU A 13 7.01 2.45 29.27
C LEU A 13 7.79 2.95 30.49
N GLN A 14 7.19 2.94 31.69
CA GLN A 14 7.86 3.30 32.94
C GLN A 14 8.92 2.26 33.34
N ALA A 15 8.66 0.96 33.16
CA ALA A 15 9.65 -0.09 33.41
C ALA A 15 10.85 0.01 32.45
N ALA A 16 10.61 0.29 31.17
CA ALA A 16 11.67 0.55 30.20
C ALA A 16 12.50 1.78 30.58
N PHE A 17 11.87 2.88 31.00
CA PHE A 17 12.56 4.09 31.48
C PHE A 17 13.36 3.87 32.77
N LEU A 18 12.85 3.08 33.72
CA LEU A 18 13.56 2.75 34.96
C LEU A 18 14.78 1.86 34.72
N THR A 19 14.73 0.95 33.73
CA THR A 19 15.91 0.16 33.33
C THR A 19 16.99 1.00 32.63
N VAL A 20 16.62 2.09 31.95
CA VAL A 20 17.58 3.06 31.35
C VAL A 20 18.33 3.86 32.42
N SER A 21 17.71 4.10 33.59
CA SER A 21 18.33 4.87 34.66
C SER A 21 19.30 4.07 35.54
N ALA A 22 19.32 2.74 35.44
CA ALA A 22 20.02 1.88 36.40
C ALA A 22 21.35 1.28 35.92
N ASP A 23 21.68 1.27 34.62
CA ASP A 23 22.96 0.67 34.20
C ASP A 23 23.53 1.18 32.86
N LYS A 24 24.72 1.81 32.91
CA LYS A 24 25.43 2.34 31.73
C LYS A 24 26.06 1.26 30.82
N LYS A 25 25.83 -0.03 31.10
CA LYS A 25 26.47 -1.16 30.40
C LYS A 25 25.53 -2.04 29.57
N MET A 26 24.30 -1.61 29.28
CA MET A 26 23.31 -2.45 28.60
C MET A 26 22.89 -1.93 27.22
N GLY A 27 23.87 -1.56 26.38
CA GLY A 27 23.63 -1.12 24.99
C GLY A 27 23.26 -2.22 24.00
N GLN A 28 23.24 -3.49 24.41
CA GLN A 28 23.00 -4.65 23.52
C GLN A 28 21.70 -5.43 23.80
N ALA A 29 20.98 -5.18 24.91
CA ALA A 29 19.74 -5.89 25.26
C ALA A 29 18.45 -5.11 24.89
N ILE A 30 18.60 -3.83 24.53
CA ILE A 30 17.51 -2.92 24.14
C ILE A 30 16.69 -3.42 22.93
N PRO A 31 17.29 -3.96 21.84
CA PRO A 31 16.49 -4.42 20.70
C PRO A 31 15.65 -5.68 20.98
N PHE A 32 16.07 -6.54 21.94
CA PHE A 32 15.34 -7.77 22.27
C PHE A 32 14.08 -7.51 23.12
N LEU A 33 14.14 -6.55 24.05
CA LEU A 33 13.00 -6.17 24.88
C LEU A 33 11.91 -5.41 24.10
N VAL A 34 12.31 -4.58 23.13
CA VAL A 34 11.37 -3.94 22.19
C VAL A 34 10.69 -4.99 21.30
N LEU A 35 11.43 -6.01 20.83
CA LEU A 35 10.89 -7.10 20.00
C LEU A 35 9.88 -7.98 20.76
N LEU A 36 10.10 -8.25 22.05
CA LEU A 36 9.16 -9.00 22.90
C LEU A 36 7.88 -8.21 23.22
N CYS A 37 7.99 -6.90 23.46
CA CYS A 37 6.82 -6.04 23.66
C CYS A 37 5.97 -5.91 22.39
N LEU A 38 6.60 -5.94 21.21
CA LEU A 38 5.89 -6.00 19.93
C LEU A 38 5.09 -7.29 19.78
N GLN A 39 5.60 -8.45 20.21
CA GLN A 39 4.84 -9.71 20.13
C GLN A 39 3.58 -9.73 21.01
N ALA A 40 3.60 -9.08 22.18
CA ALA A 40 2.48 -9.09 23.13
C ALA A 40 1.30 -8.19 22.71
N ALA A 41 1.56 -7.11 21.96
CA ALA A 41 0.51 -6.22 21.45
C ALA A 41 -0.31 -6.83 20.29
N PHE A 42 0.15 -7.95 19.72
CA PHE A 42 -0.42 -8.55 18.49
C PHE A 42 -1.59 -9.53 18.71
N LEU A 43 -1.95 -9.86 19.96
CA LEU A 43 -2.99 -10.87 20.22
C LEU A 43 -4.42 -10.32 20.33
N THR A 44 -4.67 -9.02 20.14
CA THR A 44 -6.01 -8.44 20.37
C THR A 44 -6.43 -7.42 19.31
N VAL A 45 -6.68 -7.85 18.06
CA VAL A 45 -7.54 -7.08 17.14
C VAL A 45 -8.50 -8.04 16.42
N SER A 46 -9.76 -7.60 16.40
CA SER A 46 -11.01 -8.33 16.16
C SER A 46 -11.15 -8.95 14.76
N ALA A 47 -11.96 -10.01 14.71
CA ALA A 47 -12.41 -10.68 13.51
C ALA A 47 -13.61 -9.94 12.89
N ASP A 48 -13.44 -9.40 11.68
CA ASP A 48 -14.53 -8.90 10.84
C ASP A 48 -14.83 -9.87 9.67
N LYS A 49 -16.08 -9.85 9.22
CA LYS A 49 -16.63 -10.77 8.21
C LYS A 49 -15.98 -10.54 6.83
N LYS A 50 -15.47 -11.61 6.24
CA LYS A 50 -14.72 -11.63 4.96
C LYS A 50 -15.66 -11.86 3.75
N GLY A 51 -15.38 -11.19 2.63
CA GLY A 51 -16.03 -11.43 1.33
C GLY A 51 -15.52 -12.70 0.62
N PRO A 52 -16.09 -13.08 -0.53
CA PRO A 52 -15.67 -14.28 -1.27
C PRO A 52 -14.22 -14.14 -1.78
N PRO A 53 -13.42 -15.21 -1.71
CA PRO A 53 -11.99 -15.10 -1.92
C PRO A 53 -11.53 -14.99 -3.38
N ILE A 54 -10.65 -14.03 -3.69
CA ILE A 54 -9.99 -13.90 -4.99
C ILE A 54 -8.91 -14.99 -5.14
N ASN A 55 -8.87 -15.69 -6.27
CA ASN A 55 -7.86 -16.71 -6.56
C ASN A 55 -6.97 -16.31 -7.75
N ILE A 56 -5.79 -15.75 -7.46
CA ILE A 56 -4.81 -15.31 -8.49
C ILE A 56 -4.43 -16.44 -9.47
N GLY A 57 -4.50 -17.71 -9.05
CA GLY A 57 -4.16 -18.87 -9.89
C GLY A 57 -5.25 -19.31 -10.89
N LYS A 58 -6.44 -18.71 -10.84
CA LYS A 58 -7.59 -19.06 -11.71
C LYS A 58 -8.13 -17.89 -12.53
N GLN A 59 -7.40 -16.78 -12.61
CA GLN A 59 -7.88 -15.59 -13.32
C GLN A 59 -7.58 -15.64 -14.82
N GLU A 60 -8.61 -15.91 -15.61
CA GLU A 60 -8.60 -15.73 -17.07
C GLU A 60 -8.69 -14.24 -17.45
N GLY A 61 -7.64 -13.45 -17.16
CA GLY A 61 -7.55 -12.04 -17.60
C GLY A 61 -7.87 -11.09 -16.50
N GLY A 62 -6.84 -10.59 -15.82
CA GLY A 62 -6.96 -9.68 -14.68
C GLY A 62 -6.09 -8.42 -14.86
N ASP A 63 -6.27 -7.40 -14.02
CA ASP A 63 -5.55 -6.10 -13.93
C ASP A 63 -4.02 -6.34 -13.78
N ILE A 64 -3.72 -7.46 -13.13
CA ILE A 64 -2.52 -8.29 -13.11
C ILE A 64 -1.91 -8.59 -14.51
N ARG A 65 -2.63 -8.36 -15.62
CA ARG A 65 -2.19 -8.50 -17.02
C ARG A 65 -2.04 -7.17 -17.76
N GLY A 66 -1.82 -6.09 -17.05
CA GLY A 66 -0.73 -5.24 -17.43
C GLY A 66 -0.99 -4.01 -18.27
N GLY A 67 -0.37 -2.93 -17.81
CA GLY A 67 -0.27 -1.65 -18.46
C GLY A 67 0.84 -0.75 -17.98
N ARG A 68 1.52 -0.12 -18.94
CA ARG A 68 2.49 0.94 -18.70
C ARG A 68 1.77 2.24 -18.32
N GLN A 69 2.13 2.81 -17.18
CA GLN A 69 1.97 4.25 -16.93
C GLN A 69 2.99 5.00 -17.81
N PRO A 70 2.58 5.98 -18.64
CA PRO A 70 3.51 6.73 -19.47
C PRO A 70 4.33 7.69 -18.60
N GLY A 71 5.53 7.25 -18.22
CA GLY A 71 6.64 8.17 -17.98
C GLY A 71 6.97 8.91 -19.27
N ALA A 72 7.10 10.23 -19.19
CA ALA A 72 7.45 11.14 -20.27
C ALA A 72 8.56 10.58 -21.19
N GLY A 73 8.26 10.41 -22.47
CA GLY A 73 9.24 10.00 -23.47
C GLY A 73 8.64 9.14 -24.58
N SER A 74 8.43 9.74 -25.74
CA SER A 74 8.00 9.08 -26.97
C SER A 74 9.06 8.08 -27.46
N SER A 75 8.73 6.79 -27.51
CA SER A 75 9.20 5.87 -28.54
C SER A 75 8.45 4.53 -28.46
N PHE A 76 8.10 4.04 -29.64
CA PHE A 76 7.39 2.80 -29.93
C PHE A 76 8.06 1.58 -29.30
N PHE A 77 7.42 0.90 -28.35
CA PHE A 77 7.89 -0.40 -27.84
C PHE A 77 6.74 -1.34 -27.47
N LYS A 78 6.87 -2.61 -27.90
CA LYS A 78 5.93 -3.72 -27.78
C LYS A 78 5.31 -3.83 -26.37
N VAL A 79 4.00 -4.05 -26.31
CA VAL A 79 3.25 -4.36 -25.08
C VAL A 79 3.74 -5.72 -24.55
N GLN A 80 4.75 -5.72 -23.68
CA GLN A 80 5.03 -6.88 -22.83
C GLN A 80 3.97 -6.90 -21.72
N GLN A 81 3.29 -8.03 -21.55
CA GLN A 81 2.35 -8.24 -20.45
C GLN A 81 3.08 -7.99 -19.11
N GLN A 82 2.52 -7.12 -18.27
CA GLN A 82 3.03 -6.87 -16.92
C GLN A 82 3.01 -8.17 -16.14
N GLN A 83 4.11 -8.47 -15.46
CA GLN A 83 4.25 -9.73 -14.78
C GLN A 83 3.72 -9.61 -13.35
N ILE A 84 3.32 -10.73 -12.76
CA ILE A 84 2.84 -10.77 -11.38
C ILE A 84 3.80 -11.51 -10.47
N TRP A 85 3.66 -11.29 -9.18
CA TRP A 85 4.45 -11.95 -8.14
C TRP A 85 4.02 -13.41 -7.92
N ASN A 86 3.93 -14.20 -8.99
CA ASN A 86 3.58 -15.62 -8.93
C ASN A 86 4.78 -16.58 -8.91
N VAL A 87 6.01 -16.04 -8.90
CA VAL A 87 7.26 -16.80 -9.05
C VAL A 87 7.77 -17.31 -7.71
N TYR A 88 7.78 -16.46 -6.69
CA TYR A 88 8.32 -16.80 -5.38
C TYR A 88 7.20 -17.16 -4.43
N LYS A 89 7.35 -18.30 -3.75
CA LYS A 89 6.49 -18.68 -2.63
C LYS A 89 7.30 -18.97 -1.39
N ASP A 90 6.67 -18.83 -0.24
CA ASP A 90 7.19 -19.33 1.03
C ASP A 90 6.54 -20.67 1.43
N ASP A 91 6.96 -21.19 2.58
CA ASP A 91 6.51 -22.49 3.10
C ASP A 91 5.01 -22.47 3.49
N ASP A 92 4.44 -21.29 3.76
CA ASP A 92 3.00 -21.09 4.00
C ASP A 92 2.19 -21.05 2.68
N GLY A 93 2.87 -21.14 1.54
CA GLY A 93 2.27 -21.06 0.20
C GLY A 93 1.91 -19.64 -0.24
N LYS A 94 2.31 -18.61 0.51
CA LYS A 94 2.10 -17.21 0.15
C LYS A 94 3.04 -16.78 -0.96
N PHE A 95 2.55 -15.91 -1.82
CA PHE A 95 3.36 -15.27 -2.84
C PHE A 95 4.24 -14.21 -2.23
N VAL A 96 5.52 -14.21 -2.60
CA VAL A 96 6.50 -13.36 -1.96
C VAL A 96 6.94 -12.24 -2.88
N ILE A 97 7.00 -11.04 -2.30
CA ILE A 97 7.65 -9.86 -2.87
C ILE A 97 8.94 -9.60 -2.09
N PRO A 98 10.12 -9.97 -2.63
CA PRO A 98 11.39 -9.70 -1.99
C PRO A 98 11.66 -8.20 -2.02
N TYR A 99 12.19 -7.63 -0.93
CA TYR A 99 12.59 -6.23 -0.88
C TYR A 99 13.96 -6.01 -0.26
N VAL A 100 14.57 -4.88 -0.59
CA VAL A 100 15.79 -4.38 0.06
C VAL A 100 15.70 -2.86 0.17
N PHE A 101 16.23 -2.31 1.27
CA PHE A 101 16.42 -0.87 1.41
C PHE A 101 17.75 -0.46 0.79
N GLU A 102 17.76 0.62 0.01
CA GLU A 102 19.01 1.27 -0.43
C GLU A 102 19.88 1.66 0.78
N ASN A 103 19.26 2.34 1.74
CA ASN A 103 19.88 2.72 3.00
C ASN A 103 18.81 2.70 4.10
N MET A 104 18.71 1.60 4.83
CA MET A 104 17.73 1.43 5.91
C MET A 104 17.90 2.51 7.00
N SER A 105 19.12 2.99 7.24
CA SER A 105 19.42 4.04 8.23
C SER A 105 18.97 5.44 7.79
N SER A 106 18.50 5.61 6.54
CA SER A 106 17.87 6.86 6.09
C SER A 106 16.44 7.04 6.61
N TYR A 107 15.88 6.01 7.26
CA TYR A 107 14.58 6.05 7.92
C TYR A 107 14.77 5.95 9.44
N ASN A 108 13.96 6.69 10.19
CA ASN A 108 14.01 6.63 11.64
C ASN A 108 13.27 5.37 12.18
N PRO A 109 13.41 5.02 13.47
CA PRO A 109 12.79 3.81 14.02
C PRO A 109 11.26 3.75 13.91
N GLU A 110 10.55 4.88 14.04
CA GLU A 110 9.09 4.94 13.88
C GLU A 110 8.68 4.63 12.43
N GLU A 111 9.44 5.12 11.46
CA GLU A 111 9.18 4.87 10.05
C GLU A 111 9.41 3.41 9.69
N LEU A 112 10.51 2.82 10.18
CA LEU A 112 10.79 1.40 10.03
C LEU A 112 9.71 0.52 10.70
N PHE A 113 9.16 0.98 11.82
CA PHE A 113 8.00 0.33 12.44
C PHE A 113 6.76 0.41 11.55
N ASN A 114 6.49 1.56 10.92
CA ASN A 114 5.38 1.70 9.98
C ASN A 114 5.55 0.82 8.73
N PHE A 115 6.77 0.64 8.22
CA PHE A 115 7.06 -0.34 7.17
C PHE A 115 6.66 -1.75 7.60
N ALA A 116 7.10 -2.18 8.79
CA ALA A 116 6.75 -3.51 9.32
C ALA A 116 5.24 -3.67 9.49
N LEU A 117 4.56 -2.65 10.02
CA LEU A 117 3.11 -2.65 10.19
C LEU A 117 2.39 -2.72 8.84
N ALA A 118 2.77 -1.93 7.84
CA ALA A 118 2.19 -1.98 6.49
C ALA A 118 2.35 -3.36 5.84
N MET A 119 3.55 -3.94 5.89
CA MET A 119 3.82 -5.27 5.34
C MET A 119 3.02 -6.37 6.05
N ASP A 120 2.90 -6.29 7.37
CA ASP A 120 2.11 -7.22 8.19
C ASP A 120 0.60 -7.08 7.94
N GLN A 121 0.10 -5.86 7.72
CA GLN A 121 -1.29 -5.63 7.31
C GLN A 121 -1.59 -6.25 5.96
N ILE A 122 -0.69 -6.16 4.98
CA ILE A 122 -0.82 -6.86 3.70
C ILE A 122 -0.78 -8.38 3.91
N ASP A 123 0.18 -8.87 4.71
CA ASP A 123 0.34 -10.31 4.98
C ASP A 123 -0.92 -10.93 5.61
N ARG A 124 -1.52 -10.29 6.61
CA ARG A 124 -2.71 -10.83 7.29
C ARG A 124 -3.98 -10.84 6.45
N ASN A 125 -4.09 -9.90 5.50
CA ASN A 125 -5.31 -9.70 4.72
C ASN A 125 -5.25 -10.28 3.31
N THR A 126 -4.07 -10.74 2.87
CA THR A 126 -3.86 -11.23 1.51
C THR A 126 -3.03 -12.52 1.49
N CYS A 127 -2.80 -13.06 0.29
CA CYS A 127 -1.82 -14.14 0.06
C CYS A 127 -0.41 -13.61 -0.26
N ILE A 128 -0.18 -12.31 -0.14
CA ILE A 128 1.09 -11.67 -0.47
C ILE A 128 1.89 -11.45 0.81
N ARG A 129 3.19 -11.70 0.75
CA ARG A 129 4.14 -11.41 1.82
C ARG A 129 5.34 -10.65 1.30
N PHE A 130 5.64 -9.52 1.93
CA PHE A 130 6.92 -8.84 1.74
C PHE A 130 7.97 -9.48 2.64
N ARG A 131 9.15 -9.82 2.09
CA ARG A 131 10.27 -10.34 2.88
C ARG A 131 11.59 -9.73 2.47
N PRO A 132 12.58 -9.60 3.38
CA PRO A 132 13.93 -9.23 3.01
C PRO A 132 14.47 -10.16 1.91
N ARG A 133 14.94 -9.57 0.82
CA ARG A 133 15.51 -10.29 -0.32
C ARG A 133 16.72 -11.11 0.13
N ARG A 134 16.82 -12.32 -0.39
CA ARG A 134 17.99 -13.19 -0.25
C ARG A 134 18.81 -13.15 -1.53
N ASN A 135 18.31 -13.80 -2.58
CA ASN A 135 18.97 -13.98 -3.87
C ASN A 135 17.99 -13.93 -5.05
N GLU A 136 16.72 -13.58 -4.81
CA GLU A 136 15.69 -13.49 -5.84
C GLU A 136 16.10 -12.50 -6.93
N HIS A 137 15.89 -12.86 -8.20
CA HIS A 137 16.23 -12.01 -9.35
C HIS A 137 15.35 -10.76 -9.39
N ASP A 138 14.04 -10.93 -9.16
CA ASP A 138 13.07 -9.84 -9.15
C ASP A 138 12.79 -9.40 -7.72
N TYR A 139 12.88 -8.10 -7.46
CA TYR A 139 12.71 -7.55 -6.12
C TYR A 139 12.41 -6.06 -6.13
N ILE A 140 11.85 -5.59 -5.02
CA ILE A 140 11.62 -4.18 -4.75
C ILE A 140 12.85 -3.55 -4.08
N TYR A 141 13.30 -2.43 -4.63
CA TYR A 141 14.40 -1.63 -4.11
C TYR A 141 13.85 -0.32 -3.54
N ILE A 142 13.81 -0.24 -2.22
CA ILE A 142 13.21 0.88 -1.49
C ILE A 142 14.23 2.02 -1.41
N LYS A 143 13.88 3.19 -1.95
CA LYS A 143 14.74 4.36 -2.00
C LYS A 143 14.14 5.53 -1.24
N ASN A 144 14.98 6.19 -0.45
CA ASN A 144 14.66 7.49 0.12
C ASN A 144 15.25 8.58 -0.77
N GLU A 145 14.44 9.13 -1.67
CA GLU A 145 14.84 10.18 -2.59
C GLU A 145 13.79 11.29 -2.68
N ARG A 146 14.20 12.48 -3.11
CA ARG A 146 13.38 13.70 -3.10
C ARG A 146 12.42 13.78 -4.29
N ASN A 147 11.67 12.69 -4.53
CA ASN A 147 10.76 12.52 -5.65
C ASN A 147 9.32 12.16 -5.21
N GLY A 148 9.00 12.32 -3.92
CA GLY A 148 7.70 11.95 -3.35
C GLY A 148 7.56 10.44 -3.13
N CYS A 149 6.31 9.98 -3.21
CA CYS A 149 5.91 8.60 -3.01
C CYS A 149 5.54 8.01 -4.38
N TYR A 150 6.16 6.90 -4.76
CA TYR A 150 5.85 6.24 -6.02
C TYR A 150 6.33 4.79 -6.06
N SER A 151 5.61 3.93 -6.78
CA SER A 151 6.14 2.70 -7.35
C SER A 151 6.54 2.93 -8.81
N ALA A 152 7.70 2.41 -9.24
CA ALA A 152 8.17 2.53 -10.62
C ALA A 152 7.26 1.81 -11.65
N GLY A 153 6.33 0.99 -11.18
CA GLY A 153 5.30 0.37 -11.99
C GLY A 153 4.31 -0.43 -11.14
N ALA A 154 3.22 -0.88 -11.75
CA ALA A 154 2.34 -1.84 -11.12
C ALA A 154 2.94 -3.27 -11.22
N GLY A 155 2.78 -4.11 -10.21
CA GLY A 155 3.18 -5.53 -10.30
C GLY A 155 4.68 -5.75 -10.46
N ARG A 156 5.06 -6.94 -10.94
CA ARG A 156 6.45 -7.39 -11.07
C ARG A 156 7.05 -6.90 -12.39
N GLY A 157 7.93 -5.91 -12.31
CA GLY A 157 8.61 -5.33 -13.48
C GLY A 157 9.73 -6.18 -14.10
N GLY A 158 10.21 -7.20 -13.39
CA GLY A 158 11.40 -7.98 -13.75
C GLY A 158 12.69 -7.29 -13.30
N GLY A 159 13.59 -8.04 -12.66
CA GLY A 159 14.81 -7.52 -12.04
C GLY A 159 14.52 -6.57 -10.86
N GLN A 160 15.38 -5.58 -10.70
CA GLN A 160 15.21 -4.54 -9.69
C GLN A 160 14.12 -3.53 -10.09
N GLN A 161 13.14 -3.31 -9.22
CA GLN A 161 12.09 -2.30 -9.39
C GLN A 161 12.09 -1.33 -8.20
N ILE A 162 12.03 -0.02 -8.47
CA ILE A 162 12.13 1.01 -7.43
C ILE A 162 10.78 1.24 -6.76
N LEU A 163 10.80 1.33 -5.43
CA LEU A 163 9.74 1.90 -4.61
C LEU A 163 10.31 3.14 -3.92
N GLY A 164 9.95 4.33 -4.42
CA GLY A 164 10.41 5.60 -3.89
C GLY A 164 9.53 6.04 -2.73
N LEU A 165 10.13 6.14 -1.55
CA LEU A 165 9.43 6.51 -0.32
C LEU A 165 10.23 7.60 0.38
N GLN A 166 9.97 8.85 -0.03
CA GLN A 166 10.64 10.01 0.53
C GLN A 166 10.41 10.10 2.04
N SER A 167 11.49 10.27 2.79
CA SER A 167 11.44 10.75 4.17
C SER A 167 12.56 11.77 4.38
N ASP A 168 12.19 13.03 4.31
CA ASP A 168 13.06 14.15 4.64
C ASP A 168 12.23 15.35 5.16
N ARG A 169 12.87 16.51 5.29
CA ARG A 169 12.22 17.74 5.76
C ARG A 169 11.21 18.35 4.76
N PHE A 170 11.09 17.81 3.56
CA PHE A 170 10.28 18.35 2.46
C PHE A 170 9.13 17.42 2.05
N GLY A 171 9.16 16.17 2.48
CA GLY A 171 8.11 15.18 2.20
C GLY A 171 8.27 13.95 3.06
N ARG A 172 7.14 13.28 3.33
CA ARG A 172 7.09 12.04 4.11
C ARG A 172 6.08 11.07 3.47
N CYS A 173 6.54 9.86 3.17
CA CYS A 173 5.78 8.77 2.57
C CYS A 173 5.72 7.53 3.48
N THR A 174 6.06 7.70 4.76
CA THR A 174 6.30 6.62 5.73
C THR A 174 5.15 6.43 6.71
N ASP A 175 4.02 7.12 6.51
CA ASP A 175 2.77 6.75 7.18
C ASP A 175 2.24 5.42 6.59
N VAL A 176 1.58 4.63 7.43
CA VAL A 176 1.17 3.26 7.09
C VAL A 176 0.27 3.23 5.84
N LYS A 177 -0.61 4.23 5.67
CA LYS A 177 -1.52 4.27 4.54
C LYS A 177 -0.76 4.49 3.24
N THR A 178 0.11 5.50 3.18
CA THR A 178 0.93 5.75 1.99
C THR A 178 1.81 4.55 1.67
N LEU A 179 2.41 3.92 2.67
CA LEU A 179 3.21 2.70 2.48
C LEU A 179 2.40 1.57 1.83
N ILE A 180 1.17 1.32 2.31
CA ILE A 180 0.30 0.30 1.73
C ILE A 180 -0.11 0.67 0.31
N HIS A 181 -0.45 1.93 0.05
CA HIS A 181 -0.80 2.41 -1.30
C HIS A 181 0.31 2.09 -2.32
N GLU A 182 1.55 2.48 -2.00
CA GLU A 182 2.69 2.25 -2.88
C GLU A 182 3.05 0.75 -3.00
N MET A 183 2.91 -0.01 -1.91
CA MET A 183 3.08 -1.46 -1.94
C MET A 183 2.00 -2.16 -2.77
N ILE A 184 0.75 -1.66 -2.77
CA ILE A 184 -0.35 -2.19 -3.60
C ILE A 184 -0.10 -1.91 -5.09
N HIS A 185 0.48 -0.75 -5.42
CA HIS A 185 1.03 -0.56 -6.76
C HIS A 185 2.06 -1.64 -7.08
N ALA A 186 3.08 -1.82 -6.25
CA ALA A 186 4.10 -2.86 -6.47
C ALA A 186 3.50 -4.29 -6.56
N ILE A 187 2.38 -4.57 -5.90
CA ILE A 187 1.65 -5.84 -6.02
C ILE A 187 1.05 -6.03 -7.42
N GLY A 188 0.48 -4.99 -8.01
CA GLY A 188 -0.19 -5.13 -9.31
C GLY A 188 -1.33 -4.17 -9.61
N PHE A 189 -1.74 -3.31 -8.68
CA PHE A 189 -2.94 -2.51 -8.85
C PHE A 189 -2.63 -1.12 -9.38
N VAL A 190 -3.47 -0.62 -10.27
CA VAL A 190 -3.52 0.80 -10.65
C VAL A 190 -4.47 1.57 -9.71
N HIS A 191 -4.59 2.88 -9.88
CA HIS A 191 -5.58 3.61 -9.09
C HIS A 191 -7.01 3.24 -9.47
N GLU A 192 -7.90 3.26 -8.48
CA GLU A 192 -9.32 2.94 -8.65
C GLU A 192 -9.99 3.86 -9.69
N HIS A 193 -9.68 5.16 -9.64
CA HIS A 193 -10.18 6.16 -10.58
C HIS A 193 -9.59 6.08 -12.00
N ASN A 194 -8.59 5.22 -12.20
CA ASN A 194 -8.07 4.87 -13.52
C ASN A 194 -8.75 3.61 -14.10
N ARG A 195 -9.61 2.89 -13.37
CA ARG A 195 -10.30 1.71 -13.90
C ARG A 195 -10.97 1.99 -15.25
N TYR A 196 -11.04 0.98 -16.11
CA TYR A 196 -11.63 1.13 -17.43
C TYR A 196 -13.13 1.50 -17.36
N ASP A 197 -13.82 1.05 -16.31
CA ASP A 197 -15.24 1.28 -16.01
C ASP A 197 -15.50 2.54 -15.16
N ARG A 198 -14.46 3.31 -14.78
CA ARG A 198 -14.59 4.45 -13.86
C ARG A 198 -15.60 5.50 -14.29
N ASP A 199 -15.83 5.69 -15.60
CA ASP A 199 -16.80 6.67 -16.12
C ASP A 199 -18.26 6.30 -15.78
N ASN A 200 -18.52 5.09 -15.27
CA ASN A 200 -19.82 4.70 -14.72
C ASN A 200 -20.01 5.13 -13.25
N HIS A 201 -18.96 5.67 -12.61
CA HIS A 201 -18.90 5.94 -11.17
C HIS A 201 -18.46 7.37 -10.87
N VAL A 202 -17.52 7.90 -11.65
CA VAL A 202 -16.98 9.24 -11.49
C VAL A 202 -16.87 9.97 -12.83
N LYS A 203 -16.95 11.29 -12.77
CA LYS A 203 -16.65 12.21 -13.85
C LYS A 203 -15.36 12.95 -13.53
N ILE A 204 -14.45 12.99 -14.51
CA ILE A 204 -13.20 13.72 -14.39
C ILE A 204 -13.32 15.10 -15.03
N HIS A 205 -13.01 16.12 -14.24
CA HIS A 205 -12.93 17.51 -14.69
C HIS A 205 -11.49 17.85 -15.07
N LEU A 206 -11.04 17.39 -16.25
CA LEU A 206 -9.69 17.67 -16.75
C LEU A 206 -9.44 19.18 -16.87
N GLU A 207 -10.48 19.96 -17.15
CA GLU A 207 -10.41 21.41 -17.13
C GLU A 207 -9.94 21.96 -15.77
N ASN A 208 -10.19 21.26 -14.66
CA ASN A 208 -9.77 21.66 -13.32
C ASN A 208 -8.39 21.12 -12.93
N VAL A 209 -7.80 20.21 -13.71
CA VAL A 209 -6.48 19.61 -13.45
C VAL A 209 -5.38 20.54 -13.95
N ARG A 210 -4.23 20.57 -13.26
CA ARG A 210 -3.04 21.25 -13.80
C ARG A 210 -2.51 20.45 -14.99
N ALA A 211 -2.30 21.08 -16.14
CA ALA A 211 -1.92 20.42 -17.41
C ALA A 211 -0.86 19.30 -17.29
N LYS A 212 0.20 19.51 -16.49
CA LYS A 212 1.26 18.51 -16.30
C LYS A 212 0.81 17.20 -15.62
N TYR A 213 -0.36 17.18 -14.98
CA TYR A 213 -0.92 16.04 -14.27
C TYR A 213 -2.15 15.43 -14.96
N GLU A 214 -2.60 15.97 -16.10
CA GLU A 214 -3.70 15.36 -16.88
C GLU A 214 -3.48 13.87 -17.17
N PRO A 215 -2.25 13.39 -17.50
CA PRO A 215 -2.01 11.97 -17.73
C PRO A 215 -2.33 11.06 -16.53
N GLN A 216 -2.32 11.58 -15.29
CA GLN A 216 -2.67 10.82 -14.09
C GLN A 216 -4.13 10.36 -14.08
N PHE A 217 -5.00 11.02 -14.86
CA PHE A 217 -6.44 10.72 -14.93
C PHE A 217 -6.83 9.88 -16.14
N HIS A 218 -5.85 9.47 -16.96
CA HIS A 218 -6.10 8.58 -18.09
C HIS A 218 -6.60 7.23 -17.59
N LYS A 219 -7.62 6.68 -18.26
CA LYS A 219 -8.07 5.33 -17.94
C LYS A 219 -6.99 4.32 -18.30
N ALA A 220 -6.74 3.39 -17.40
CA ALA A 220 -6.06 2.15 -17.70
C ALA A 220 -6.89 1.39 -18.74
N SER A 221 -6.24 0.83 -19.76
CA SER A 221 -6.95 0.03 -20.76
C SER A 221 -7.55 -1.23 -20.12
N PHE A 222 -8.49 -1.90 -20.78
CA PHE A 222 -9.07 -3.16 -20.28
C PHE A 222 -8.02 -4.25 -19.96
N TYR A 223 -6.88 -4.26 -20.65
CA TYR A 223 -5.79 -5.18 -20.33
C TYR A 223 -4.99 -4.75 -19.09
N GLN A 224 -4.98 -3.45 -18.81
CA GLN A 224 -4.24 -2.82 -17.73
C GLN A 224 -5.08 -2.66 -16.47
N SER A 225 -6.40 -2.82 -16.58
CA SER A 225 -7.31 -2.75 -15.46
C SER A 225 -8.43 -3.76 -15.59
N HIS A 226 -8.62 -4.58 -14.56
CA HIS A 226 -9.77 -5.45 -14.42
C HIS A 226 -10.43 -5.21 -13.07
N THR A 227 -11.75 -5.31 -13.05
CA THR A 227 -12.53 -5.12 -11.85
C THR A 227 -12.42 -6.31 -10.89
N TYR A 228 -11.96 -7.47 -11.37
CA TYR A 228 -12.01 -8.76 -10.66
C TYR A 228 -13.41 -9.12 -10.17
N ASP A 229 -14.43 -8.66 -10.90
CA ASP A 229 -15.84 -8.75 -10.49
C ASP A 229 -16.13 -8.08 -9.14
N VAL A 230 -15.26 -7.16 -8.72
CA VAL A 230 -15.42 -6.33 -7.52
C VAL A 230 -16.03 -4.97 -7.94
N PRO A 231 -17.08 -4.51 -7.23
CA PRO A 231 -17.64 -3.19 -7.45
C PRO A 231 -16.59 -2.07 -7.32
N TYR A 232 -16.87 -0.92 -7.93
CA TYR A 232 -16.06 0.28 -7.75
C TYR A 232 -16.11 0.76 -6.29
N ASP A 233 -14.95 1.04 -5.71
CA ASP A 233 -14.83 1.42 -4.30
C ASP A 233 -14.31 2.86 -4.12
N TYR A 234 -15.23 3.79 -3.80
CA TYR A 234 -14.88 5.19 -3.54
C TYR A 234 -13.99 5.39 -2.30
N HIS A 235 -13.94 4.41 -1.38
CA HIS A 235 -13.11 4.42 -0.18
C HIS A 235 -11.78 3.69 -0.36
N SER A 236 -11.54 3.11 -1.54
CA SER A 236 -10.32 2.38 -1.85
C SER A 236 -9.09 3.21 -1.52
N ILE A 237 -8.09 2.58 -0.89
CA ILE A 237 -6.80 3.21 -0.66
C ILE A 237 -6.13 3.64 -1.97
N MET A 238 -6.51 3.02 -3.09
CA MET A 238 -6.04 3.33 -4.44
C MET A 238 -6.86 4.44 -5.13
N HIS A 239 -7.88 5.01 -4.48
CA HIS A 239 -8.66 6.11 -5.04
C HIS A 239 -8.05 7.46 -4.66
N TYR A 240 -8.03 8.39 -5.60
CA TYR A 240 -7.59 9.77 -5.35
C TYR A 240 -8.66 10.60 -4.67
N GLU A 241 -8.22 11.64 -3.98
CA GLU A 241 -9.12 12.63 -3.39
C GLU A 241 -9.79 13.49 -4.46
N LYS A 242 -10.95 14.08 -4.13
CA LYS A 242 -11.80 14.82 -5.08
C LYS A 242 -11.11 16.00 -5.77
N ASP A 243 -10.09 16.60 -5.17
CA ASP A 243 -9.38 17.79 -5.65
C ASP A 243 -7.89 17.52 -5.94
N SER A 244 -7.54 16.23 -6.07
CA SER A 244 -6.19 15.80 -6.46
C SER A 244 -5.74 16.54 -7.71
N PHE A 245 -4.55 17.14 -7.66
CA PHE A 245 -3.93 17.91 -8.75
C PHE A 245 -4.74 19.10 -9.28
N ALA A 246 -5.71 19.61 -8.51
CA ALA A 246 -6.50 20.78 -8.88
C ALA A 246 -5.63 22.02 -9.17
N LYS A 247 -6.02 22.78 -10.18
CA LYS A 247 -5.37 24.05 -10.56
C LYS A 247 -5.66 25.19 -9.59
N ARG A 248 -6.74 25.09 -8.82
CA ARG A 248 -7.19 26.08 -7.82
C ARG A 248 -7.69 25.35 -6.57
N LYS A 249 -7.46 25.94 -5.40
CA LYS A 249 -7.97 25.42 -4.13
C LYS A 249 -9.50 25.28 -4.19
N GLY A 250 -10.00 24.11 -3.80
CA GLY A 250 -11.44 23.81 -3.76
C GLY A 250 -12.08 23.44 -5.10
N ALA A 251 -11.33 23.43 -6.20
CA ALA A 251 -11.84 22.93 -7.47
C ALA A 251 -11.89 21.39 -7.46
N ILE A 252 -13.03 20.82 -7.83
CA ILE A 252 -13.22 19.37 -7.93
C ILE A 252 -12.59 18.88 -9.25
N THR A 253 -11.71 17.89 -9.17
CA THR A 253 -11.13 17.18 -10.31
C THR A 253 -11.79 15.81 -10.51
N ILE A 254 -12.28 15.18 -9.45
CA ILE A 254 -13.04 13.92 -9.47
C ILE A 254 -14.41 14.12 -8.81
N GLU A 255 -15.46 14.11 -9.62
CA GLU A 255 -16.86 14.21 -9.19
C GLU A 255 -17.48 12.81 -9.19
N THR A 256 -18.11 12.38 -8.09
CA THR A 256 -18.84 11.11 -8.03
C THR A 256 -20.21 11.26 -8.69
N LEU A 257 -20.62 10.30 -9.51
CA LEU A 257 -21.95 10.31 -10.13
C LEU A 257 -23.07 10.06 -9.10
N ASP A 258 -22.76 9.34 -8.02
CA ASP A 258 -23.63 9.25 -6.84
C ASP A 258 -23.12 10.24 -5.78
N GLU A 259 -23.86 11.34 -5.60
CA GLU A 259 -23.52 12.44 -4.69
C GLU A 259 -23.31 12.01 -3.24
N LYS A 260 -23.89 10.87 -2.82
CA LYS A 260 -23.71 10.30 -1.49
C LYS A 260 -22.22 10.07 -1.18
N TYR A 261 -21.43 9.68 -2.18
CA TYR A 261 -20.03 9.31 -2.03
C TYR A 261 -19.06 10.49 -2.24
N GLN A 262 -19.55 11.68 -2.60
CA GLN A 262 -18.66 12.81 -2.91
C GLN A 262 -17.84 13.28 -1.70
N LYS A 263 -18.40 13.12 -0.49
CA LYS A 263 -17.69 13.43 0.76
C LYS A 263 -16.68 12.36 1.14
N ASP A 264 -16.88 11.14 0.67
CA ASP A 264 -16.00 10.00 0.96
C ASP A 264 -14.64 10.15 0.28
N LEU A 265 -14.61 10.81 -0.89
CA LEU A 265 -13.37 11.20 -1.59
C LEU A 265 -12.54 12.28 -0.86
N GLN A 266 -12.89 12.66 0.37
CA GLN A 266 -12.11 13.56 1.25
C GLN A 266 -11.66 12.85 2.53
N LEU A 267 -12.17 11.65 2.81
CA LEU A 267 -11.99 10.95 4.08
C LEU A 267 -10.78 10.01 4.07
N SER A 268 -9.90 10.19 3.09
CA SER A 268 -8.62 9.52 3.02
C SER A 268 -7.81 9.71 4.33
N GLU A 269 -7.95 10.84 5.02
CA GLU A 269 -7.34 11.11 6.34
C GLU A 269 -8.10 10.52 7.55
N LEU A 270 -9.34 10.03 7.37
CA LEU A 270 -10.26 9.67 8.47
C LEU A 270 -10.65 8.18 8.54
N VAL A 271 -9.94 7.29 7.81
CA VAL A 271 -10.15 5.84 7.98
C VAL A 271 -9.64 5.40 9.37
N LYS A 272 -10.54 5.48 10.36
CA LYS A 272 -10.35 5.01 11.75
C LYS A 272 -10.76 3.55 11.95
N ASP A 273 -10.92 2.78 10.89
CA ASP A 273 -11.47 1.42 10.93
C ASP A 273 -10.49 0.37 10.37
N PRO A 274 -10.57 -0.88 10.87
CA PRO A 274 -9.66 -1.97 10.50
C PRO A 274 -9.76 -2.29 8.99
N ILE A 275 -8.59 -2.58 8.41
CA ILE A 275 -8.20 -2.82 7.00
C ILE A 275 -9.15 -3.65 6.11
N SER A 276 -10.26 -4.18 6.63
CA SER A 276 -11.37 -4.73 5.84
C SER A 276 -11.90 -3.78 4.74
N THR A 277 -11.62 -2.49 4.85
CA THR A 277 -11.92 -1.41 3.88
C THR A 277 -10.71 -0.90 3.09
N ILE A 278 -9.48 -1.26 3.47
CA ILE A 278 -8.23 -0.70 2.88
C ILE A 278 -7.73 -1.57 1.72
N VAL A 279 -8.00 -2.86 1.82
CA VAL A 279 -7.86 -3.82 0.74
C VAL A 279 -9.29 -4.30 0.48
N PRO A 280 -9.81 -4.33 -0.76
CA PRO A 280 -11.17 -4.79 -0.99
C PRO A 280 -11.36 -6.12 -0.25
N PRO A 281 -12.47 -6.31 0.51
CA PRO A 281 -12.67 -7.47 1.41
C PRO A 281 -12.59 -8.84 0.72
N ASN A 282 -12.44 -8.83 -0.62
CA ASN A 282 -12.33 -9.97 -1.52
C ASN A 282 -10.88 -10.40 -1.80
N LEU A 283 -9.84 -9.69 -1.36
CA LEU A 283 -8.44 -10.17 -1.47
C LEU A 283 -8.06 -11.21 -0.40
N THR A 284 -9.02 -11.63 0.43
CA THR A 284 -8.88 -12.89 1.16
C THR A 284 -8.75 -13.99 0.11
N MET A 285 -7.66 -14.74 0.04
CA MET A 285 -7.54 -15.83 -0.92
C MET A 285 -7.82 -17.15 -0.22
N SER A 286 -8.59 -18.01 -0.89
CA SER A 286 -8.97 -19.33 -0.38
C SER A 286 -7.72 -20.09 0.04
N ARG A 287 -7.68 -20.47 1.32
CA ARG A 287 -6.94 -21.64 1.77
C ARG A 287 -7.52 -22.80 0.97
N LYS A 288 -6.70 -23.47 0.16
CA LYS A 288 -7.06 -24.80 -0.30
C LYS A 288 -6.86 -25.73 0.90
N ASP A 289 -7.93 -26.40 1.28
CA ASP A 289 -7.85 -27.70 1.94
C ASP A 289 -7.06 -28.68 1.06
#